data_AF-A0A146LN44-F1
#
_entry.id   AF-A0A146LN44-F1
#
_cell.length_a   1.000
_cell.length_b   1.000
_cell.length_c   1.000
_cell.angle_alpha   90.00
_cell.angle_beta   90.00
_cell.angle_gamma   90.00
#
_symmetry.space_group_name_H-M   'P 1'
#
loop_
_entity.id
_entity.type
_entity.pdbx_description
1 polymer ?
#
loop_
_entity_poly.entity_id
_entity_poly.type
_entity_poly.pdbx_seq_one_letter_code
_entity_poly.pdbx_strand_id
1 'polypeptide(L)'
;MWLSTTLVLASLHLVLGFSCVCSPSECEPVAEDDCPPGAGTVWDPCGCCRVCARTENEPCGGPYGFYGTCGSGLQCVVSDVRSEGVEGTCRKVPGVNLHCSHPESISGCNVISGRCVCSTARVCFGDSSPFTFTNLIECDINLDLMKEHARQRDLQVGLNCSGT
;
A
#
# COMPACT_ATOMS: atom_id res chain seq x y z
N MET A 1 -40.84 15.81 8.23
CA MET A 1 -40.84 14.62 7.34
C MET A 1 -40.04 14.82 6.07
N TRP A 2 -40.21 15.92 5.32
CA TRP A 2 -39.50 16.13 4.04
C TRP A 2 -38.00 16.48 4.16
N LEU A 3 -37.61 17.22 5.21
CA LEU A 3 -36.20 17.51 5.52
C LEU A 3 -35.39 16.26 5.89
N SER A 4 -36.03 15.31 6.57
CA SER A 4 -35.40 14.04 6.97
C SER A 4 -35.17 13.15 5.75
N THR A 5 -36.11 13.11 4.80
CA THR A 5 -35.97 12.33 3.57
C THR A 5 -34.93 12.90 2.62
N THR A 6 -34.80 14.23 2.51
CA THR A 6 -33.74 14.85 1.70
C THR A 6 -32.35 14.62 2.29
N LEU A 7 -32.22 14.65 3.62
CA LEU A 7 -30.96 14.36 4.31
C LEU A 7 -30.51 12.90 4.12
N VAL A 8 -31.47 11.95 4.16
CA VAL A 8 -31.22 10.52 3.93
C VAL A 8 -30.89 10.22 2.45
N LEU A 9 -31.54 10.89 1.50
CA LEU A 9 -31.23 10.74 0.07
C LEU A 9 -29.87 11.35 -0.30
N ALA A 10 -29.53 12.53 0.25
CA ALA A 10 -28.23 13.17 0.04
C ALA A 10 -27.07 12.34 0.63
N SER A 11 -27.27 11.71 1.79
CA SER A 11 -26.29 10.79 2.36
C SER A 11 -26.12 9.50 1.56
N LEU A 12 -27.19 8.99 0.92
CA LEU A 12 -27.12 7.82 0.03
C LEU A 12 -26.28 8.10 -1.24
N HIS A 13 -26.34 9.33 -1.78
CA HIS A 13 -25.51 9.73 -2.92
C HIS A 13 -24.02 9.89 -2.57
N LEU A 14 -23.69 10.26 -1.33
CA LEU A 14 -22.31 10.34 -0.85
C LEU A 14 -21.62 8.96 -0.72
N VAL A 15 -22.38 7.89 -0.48
CA VAL A 15 -21.83 6.52 -0.34
C VAL A 15 -21.43 5.92 -1.70
N LEU A 16 -21.94 6.45 -2.80
CA LEU A 16 -21.66 5.97 -4.17
C LEU A 16 -20.40 6.59 -4.79
N GLY A 17 -19.75 7.56 -4.13
CA GLY A 17 -18.58 8.28 -4.65
C GLY A 17 -17.26 7.50 -4.70
N PHE A 18 -17.24 6.24 -4.25
CA PHE A 18 -16.03 5.40 -4.20
C PHE A 18 -16.18 4.02 -4.87
N SER A 19 -17.16 3.86 -5.78
CA SER A 19 -17.22 2.64 -6.59
C SER A 19 -16.38 2.80 -7.85
N CYS A 20 -15.38 1.93 -8.03
CA CYS A 20 -14.65 1.81 -9.29
C CYS A 20 -15.63 1.59 -10.45
N VAL A 21 -15.48 2.37 -11.53
CA VAL A 21 -16.15 2.11 -12.80
C VAL A 21 -15.16 1.34 -13.68
N CYS A 22 -15.51 0.13 -14.08
CA CYS A 22 -14.67 -0.70 -14.94
C CYS A 22 -15.28 -0.80 -16.35
N SER A 23 -14.50 -0.42 -17.35
CA SER A 23 -14.81 -0.63 -18.76
C SER A 23 -13.63 -1.35 -19.43
N PRO A 24 -13.65 -2.69 -19.51
CA PRO A 24 -12.52 -3.47 -20.04
C PRO A 24 -12.15 -3.13 -21.49
N SER A 25 -13.09 -2.57 -22.27
CA SER A 25 -12.83 -2.14 -23.66
C SER A 25 -11.92 -0.91 -23.76
N GLU A 26 -11.82 -0.12 -22.69
CA GLU A 26 -11.00 1.09 -22.63
C GLU A 26 -9.60 0.81 -22.06
N CYS A 27 -9.31 -0.44 -21.67
CA CYS A 27 -8.00 -0.82 -21.16
C CYS A 27 -6.99 -0.92 -22.31
N GLU A 28 -5.85 -0.24 -22.16
CA GLU A 28 -4.71 -0.44 -23.05
C GLU A 28 -4.16 -1.87 -22.88
N PRO A 29 -3.95 -2.63 -23.96
CA PRO A 29 -3.32 -3.95 -23.86
C PRO A 29 -1.84 -3.80 -23.47
N VAL A 30 -1.46 -4.42 -22.35
CA VAL A 30 -0.08 -4.45 -21.85
C VAL A 30 0.43 -5.90 -21.83
N ALA A 31 1.48 -6.18 -22.60
CA ALA A 31 2.22 -7.45 -22.51
C ALA A 31 3.34 -7.34 -21.45
N GLU A 32 3.84 -8.49 -20.97
CA GLU A 32 4.92 -8.48 -19.97
C GLU A 32 6.22 -7.88 -20.52
N ASP A 33 6.48 -8.05 -21.81
CA ASP A 33 7.67 -7.53 -22.50
C ASP A 33 7.64 -6.01 -22.67
N ASP A 34 6.47 -5.38 -22.52
CA ASP A 34 6.31 -3.91 -22.56
C ASP A 34 6.67 -3.26 -21.21
N CYS A 35 6.77 -4.06 -20.15
CA CYS A 35 7.08 -3.59 -18.80
C CYS A 35 8.59 -3.65 -18.51
N PRO A 36 9.07 -2.92 -17.49
CA PRO A 36 10.46 -3.02 -17.06
C PRO A 36 10.86 -4.48 -16.78
N PRO A 37 12.11 -4.87 -17.10
CA PRO A 37 12.56 -6.25 -16.95
C PRO A 37 12.31 -6.80 -15.55
N GLY A 38 11.58 -7.91 -15.46
CA GLY A 38 11.27 -8.58 -14.19
C GLY A 38 10.13 -7.95 -13.37
N ALA A 39 9.50 -6.86 -13.84
CA ALA A 39 8.32 -6.28 -13.19
C ALA A 39 7.07 -7.16 -13.41
N GLY A 40 6.86 -7.60 -14.66
CA GLY A 40 5.64 -8.27 -15.09
C GLY A 40 4.41 -7.35 -15.05
N THR A 41 3.22 -7.95 -15.10
CA THR A 41 1.95 -7.22 -15.07
C THR A 41 1.12 -7.55 -13.83
N VAL A 42 0.36 -6.57 -13.36
CA VAL A 42 -0.57 -6.68 -12.22
C VAL A 42 -1.90 -6.02 -12.59
N TRP A 43 -2.93 -6.28 -11.78
CA TRP A 43 -4.19 -5.57 -11.92
C TRP A 43 -4.10 -4.18 -11.29
N ASP A 44 -4.78 -3.21 -11.89
CA ASP A 44 -5.02 -1.91 -11.26
C ASP A 44 -5.74 -2.08 -9.91
N PRO A 45 -5.77 -1.05 -9.04
CA PRO A 45 -6.43 -1.14 -7.74
C PRO A 45 -7.93 -1.44 -7.80
N CYS A 46 -8.56 -1.22 -8.95
CA CYS A 46 -9.96 -1.52 -9.22
C CYS A 46 -10.19 -2.95 -9.75
N GLY A 47 -9.12 -3.69 -10.06
CA GLY A 47 -9.19 -5.01 -10.68
C GLY A 47 -9.65 -5.01 -12.14
N CYS A 48 -9.55 -3.88 -12.86
CA CYS A 48 -10.13 -3.71 -14.19
C CYS A 48 -9.13 -3.93 -15.33
N CYS A 49 -8.05 -3.16 -15.34
CA CYS A 49 -7.04 -3.19 -16.39
C CYS A 49 -5.74 -3.84 -15.89
N ARG A 50 -4.99 -4.46 -16.82
CA ARG A 50 -3.61 -4.87 -16.56
C ARG A 50 -2.68 -3.69 -16.75
N VAL A 51 -1.77 -3.52 -15.80
CA VAL A 51 -0.76 -2.46 -15.78
C VAL A 51 0.59 -3.05 -15.41
N CYS A 52 1.68 -2.34 -15.72
CA CYS A 52 3.00 -2.75 -15.28
C CYS A 52 3.10 -2.70 -13.75
N ALA A 53 3.70 -3.74 -13.19
CA ALA A 53 3.97 -3.77 -11.77
C ALA A 53 5.11 -2.83 -11.38
N ARG A 54 5.15 -2.43 -10.12
CA ARG A 54 6.24 -1.63 -9.55
C ARG A 54 7.48 -2.48 -9.27
N THR A 55 8.65 -1.95 -9.59
CA THR A 55 9.95 -2.61 -9.39
C THR A 55 10.51 -2.37 -7.99
N GLU A 56 11.61 -3.03 -7.65
CA GLU A 56 12.25 -2.88 -6.34
C GLU A 56 12.65 -1.41 -6.11
N ASN A 57 12.31 -0.90 -4.92
CA ASN A 57 12.55 0.49 -4.49
C ASN A 57 11.63 1.56 -5.11
N GLU A 58 10.64 1.18 -5.93
CA GLU A 58 9.61 2.11 -6.40
C GLU A 58 8.49 2.33 -5.36
N PRO A 59 7.84 3.51 -5.37
CA PRO A 59 6.70 3.78 -4.52
C PRO A 59 5.50 2.90 -4.88
N CYS A 60 4.72 2.53 -3.87
CA CYS A 60 3.56 1.63 -4.01
C CYS A 60 2.47 1.95 -2.99
N GLY A 61 1.25 1.46 -3.22
CA GLY A 61 0.12 1.69 -2.31
C GLY A 61 -0.47 3.10 -2.45
N GLY A 62 -0.61 3.81 -1.34
CA GLY A 62 -1.29 5.12 -1.26
C GLY A 62 -2.81 5.01 -1.17
N PRO A 63 -3.49 6.17 -1.08
CA PRO A 63 -4.95 6.22 -1.08
C PRO A 63 -5.47 5.59 -2.39
N TYR A 64 -6.39 4.64 -2.26
CA TYR A 64 -6.96 3.90 -3.40
C TYR A 64 -5.93 3.18 -4.29
N GLY A 65 -4.71 2.92 -3.79
CA GLY A 65 -3.66 2.24 -4.56
C GLY A 65 -3.01 3.11 -5.65
N PHE A 66 -3.08 4.44 -5.53
CA PHE A 66 -2.58 5.39 -6.54
C PHE A 66 -1.12 5.18 -6.96
N TYR A 67 -0.23 4.80 -6.03
CA TYR A 67 1.18 4.53 -6.36
C TYR A 67 1.39 3.17 -7.01
N GLY A 68 0.36 2.32 -7.10
CA GLY A 68 0.39 1.04 -7.80
C GLY A 68 0.80 -0.15 -6.94
N THR A 69 0.94 -1.30 -7.60
CA THR A 69 1.13 -2.61 -6.97
C THR A 69 2.51 -3.18 -7.34
N CYS A 70 3.21 -3.74 -6.35
CA CYS A 70 4.53 -4.35 -6.56
C CYS A 70 4.47 -5.60 -7.44
N GLY A 71 5.55 -5.83 -8.20
CA GLY A 71 5.73 -7.04 -9.01
C GLY A 71 5.96 -8.31 -8.20
N SER A 72 6.07 -9.42 -8.91
CA SER A 72 6.25 -10.75 -8.31
C SER A 72 7.51 -10.81 -7.43
N GLY A 73 7.39 -11.35 -6.21
CA GLY A 73 8.49 -11.46 -5.26
C GLY A 73 8.81 -10.17 -4.48
N LEU A 74 8.02 -9.11 -4.68
CA LEU A 74 8.10 -7.86 -3.94
C LEU A 74 6.84 -7.64 -3.08
N GLN A 75 7.00 -6.89 -2.00
CA GLN A 75 5.92 -6.49 -1.10
C GLN A 75 5.98 -4.99 -0.84
N CYS A 76 4.82 -4.34 -0.78
CA CYS A 76 4.74 -2.92 -0.47
C CYS A 76 4.93 -2.69 1.03
N VAL A 77 6.08 -2.13 1.42
CA VAL A 77 6.45 -1.88 2.81
C VAL A 77 6.39 -0.39 3.10
N VAL A 78 5.60 0.02 4.09
CA VAL A 78 5.48 1.42 4.50
C VAL A 78 6.65 1.79 5.41
N SER A 79 7.57 2.62 4.92
CA SER A 79 8.82 2.98 5.63
C SER A 79 8.81 4.37 6.27
N ASP A 80 7.91 5.28 5.90
CA ASP A 80 7.79 6.59 6.54
C ASP A 80 6.41 6.80 7.16
N VAL A 81 6.42 6.83 8.49
CA VAL A 81 5.31 7.03 9.41
C VAL A 81 4.72 8.46 9.33
N ARG A 82 5.43 9.39 8.67
CA ARG A 82 5.16 10.84 8.72
C ARG A 82 4.61 11.44 7.43
N SER A 83 4.74 10.74 6.29
CA SER A 83 4.26 11.25 5.00
C SER A 83 2.81 10.85 4.72
N GLU A 84 2.20 11.59 3.82
CA GLU A 84 0.77 11.76 3.70
C GLU A 84 0.03 10.52 3.15
N GLY A 85 -0.27 9.53 3.99
CA GLY A 85 -1.23 8.47 3.67
C GLY A 85 -0.71 7.39 2.71
N VAL A 86 -0.17 6.33 3.31
CA VAL A 86 -0.04 4.96 2.76
C VAL A 86 0.90 4.74 1.56
N GLU A 87 1.75 5.71 1.20
CA GLU A 87 2.87 5.44 0.29
C GLU A 87 3.88 4.49 0.96
N GLY A 88 4.04 3.31 0.38
CA GLY A 88 5.10 2.37 0.74
C GLY A 88 6.15 2.32 -0.35
N THR A 89 7.14 1.45 -0.16
CA THR A 89 8.14 1.13 -1.17
C THR A 89 8.17 -0.37 -1.41
N CYS A 90 8.28 -0.79 -2.67
CA CYS A 90 8.41 -2.20 -3.00
C CYS A 90 9.77 -2.72 -2.51
N ARG A 91 9.72 -3.69 -1.60
CA ARG A 91 10.90 -4.39 -1.08
C ARG A 91 10.81 -5.87 -1.39
N LYS A 92 11.95 -6.54 -1.54
CA LYS A 92 11.99 -8.00 -1.68
C LYS A 92 11.28 -8.66 -0.50
N VAL A 93 10.48 -9.68 -0.79
CA VAL A 93 9.88 -10.50 0.27
C VAL A 93 11.02 -11.13 1.08
N PRO A 94 11.03 -10.92 2.41
CA PRO A 94 12.10 -11.42 3.26
C PRO A 94 12.29 -12.94 3.10
N GLY A 95 13.53 -13.41 2.89
CA GLY A 95 13.83 -14.84 2.82
C GLY A 95 13.66 -15.51 1.45
N VAL A 96 13.28 -14.76 0.40
CA VAL A 96 13.10 -15.30 -0.95
C VAL A 96 14.34 -15.02 -1.83
N ASN A 97 14.73 -15.99 -2.66
CA ASN A 97 15.88 -15.90 -3.59
C ASN A 97 17.24 -15.58 -2.92
N LEU A 98 17.52 -16.14 -1.74
CA LEU A 98 18.84 -16.01 -1.11
C LEU A 98 19.92 -16.81 -1.83
N HIS A 99 21.06 -16.16 -2.11
CA HIS A 99 22.23 -16.79 -2.69
C HIS A 99 23.46 -16.57 -1.79
N CYS A 100 23.52 -17.26 -0.65
CA CYS A 100 24.68 -17.26 0.23
C CYS A 100 24.83 -18.59 0.97
N SER A 101 26.07 -18.90 1.34
CA SER A 101 26.44 -20.20 1.91
C SER A 101 25.96 -20.40 3.35
N HIS A 102 25.81 -19.31 4.13
CA HIS A 102 25.41 -19.34 5.54
C HIS A 102 24.36 -18.26 5.84
N PRO A 103 23.08 -18.54 5.56
CA PRO A 103 22.00 -17.61 5.89
C PRO A 103 21.70 -17.60 7.40
N GLU A 104 21.51 -16.41 7.96
CA GLU A 104 21.05 -16.22 9.35
C GLU A 104 19.55 -15.96 9.39
N SER A 105 18.88 -16.41 10.45
CA SER A 105 17.45 -16.18 10.64
C SER A 105 17.24 -15.00 11.57
N ILE A 106 16.62 -13.94 11.06
CA ILE A 106 16.24 -12.76 11.84
C ILE A 106 14.72 -12.62 11.85
N SER A 107 14.18 -12.12 12.96
CA SER A 107 12.74 -11.88 13.10
C SER A 107 12.48 -10.39 13.24
N GLY A 108 11.33 -9.95 12.74
CA GLY A 108 10.88 -8.58 12.85
C GLY A 108 9.49 -8.40 12.25
N CYS A 109 9.04 -7.16 12.15
CA CYS A 109 7.69 -6.81 11.72
C CYS A 109 7.70 -5.67 10.70
N ASN A 110 6.74 -5.72 9.78
CA ASN A 110 6.46 -4.67 8.81
C ASN A 110 4.99 -4.27 8.89
N VAL A 111 4.67 -3.02 8.54
CA VAL A 111 3.28 -2.61 8.31
C VAL A 111 2.89 -2.99 6.88
N ILE A 112 1.94 -3.92 6.76
CA ILE A 112 1.43 -4.42 5.49
C ILE A 112 -0.09 -4.22 5.48
N SER A 113 -0.59 -3.45 4.51
CA SER A 113 -2.02 -3.13 4.40
C SER A 113 -2.62 -2.56 5.69
N GLY A 114 -1.89 -1.67 6.37
CA GLY A 114 -2.33 -1.03 7.61
C GLY A 114 -2.37 -1.95 8.84
N ARG A 115 -1.70 -3.11 8.80
CA ARG A 115 -1.57 -4.04 9.93
C ARG A 115 -0.12 -4.41 10.15
N CYS A 116 0.26 -4.61 11.40
CA CYS A 116 1.55 -5.17 11.75
C CYS A 116 1.56 -6.67 11.47
N VAL A 117 2.49 -7.10 10.61
CA VAL A 117 2.73 -8.51 10.29
C VAL A 117 4.18 -8.82 10.61
N CYS A 118 4.37 -9.77 11.52
CA CYS A 118 5.68 -10.22 11.95
C CYS A 118 6.02 -11.55 11.30
N SER A 119 7.27 -11.74 10.94
CA SER A 119 7.76 -13.01 10.43
C SER A 119 9.24 -13.20 10.74
N THR A 120 9.74 -14.38 10.42
CA THR A 120 11.17 -14.70 10.47
C THR A 120 11.65 -14.88 9.05
N ALA A 121 12.74 -14.20 8.71
CA ALA A 121 13.34 -14.23 7.40
C ALA A 121 14.77 -14.72 7.48
N ARG A 122 15.22 -15.39 6.42
CA ARG A 122 16.64 -15.67 6.23
C ARG A 122 17.30 -14.48 5.54
N VAL A 123 18.47 -14.07 6.01
CA VAL A 123 19.29 -12.99 5.45
C VAL A 123 20.74 -13.44 5.32
N CYS A 124 21.49 -12.82 4.42
CA CYS A 124 22.92 -13.06 4.32
C CYS A 124 23.69 -12.14 5.27
N PHE A 125 24.90 -12.55 5.65
CA PHE A 125 25.75 -11.75 6.52
C PHE A 125 26.08 -10.40 5.87
N GLY A 126 25.77 -9.30 6.56
CA GLY A 126 26.00 -7.92 6.10
C GLY A 126 24.81 -7.28 5.38
N ASP A 127 23.73 -8.02 5.09
CA ASP A 127 22.51 -7.44 4.56
C ASP A 127 21.77 -6.63 5.64
N SER A 128 21.09 -5.57 5.20
CA SER A 128 20.19 -4.82 6.08
C SER A 128 18.98 -5.66 6.47
N SER A 129 18.43 -5.43 7.67
CA SER A 129 17.19 -6.07 8.09
C SER A 129 16.06 -5.78 7.07
N PRO A 130 15.32 -6.81 6.61
CA PRO A 130 14.17 -6.65 5.73
C PRO A 130 12.91 -6.27 6.53
N PHE A 131 13.04 -6.13 7.85
CA PHE A 131 11.99 -5.68 8.76
C PHE A 131 12.26 -4.25 9.22
N THR A 132 11.24 -3.41 9.13
CA THR A 132 11.24 -2.03 9.63
C THR A 132 11.25 -1.98 11.16
N PHE A 133 10.54 -2.90 11.82
CA PHE A 133 10.41 -2.94 13.27
C PHE A 133 10.98 -4.24 13.84
N THR A 134 11.55 -4.16 15.03
CA THR A 134 12.19 -5.32 15.67
C THR A 134 11.18 -6.28 16.31
N ASN A 135 10.01 -5.78 16.69
CA ASN A 135 8.98 -6.55 17.38
C ASN A 135 7.58 -5.95 17.15
N LEU A 136 6.55 -6.71 17.55
CA LEU A 136 5.16 -6.35 17.33
C LEU A 136 4.76 -5.07 18.09
N ILE A 137 5.26 -4.89 19.32
CA ILE A 137 4.94 -3.74 20.17
C ILE A 137 5.44 -2.44 19.52
N GLU A 138 6.67 -2.46 19.03
CA GLU A 138 7.26 -1.33 18.32
C GLU A 138 6.47 -0.99 17.05
N CYS A 139 6.07 -2.01 16.30
CA CYS A 139 5.25 -1.84 15.09
C CYS A 139 3.88 -1.21 15.42
N ASP A 140 3.18 -1.72 16.44
CA ASP A 140 1.83 -1.26 16.79
C ASP A 140 1.82 0.19 17.27
N ILE A 141 2.78 0.59 18.12
CA ILE A 141 2.92 1.98 18.58
C ILE A 141 3.12 2.93 17.41
N ASN A 142 4.01 2.58 16.47
CA ASN A 142 4.26 3.41 15.29
C ASN A 142 3.04 3.44 14.36
N LEU A 143 2.37 2.31 14.17
CA LEU A 143 1.16 2.22 13.36
C LEU A 143 0.02 3.08 13.91
N ASP A 144 -0.18 3.10 15.23
CA ASP A 144 -1.21 3.93 15.85
C ASP A 144 -0.90 5.42 15.73
N LEU A 145 0.38 5.80 15.83
CA LEU A 145 0.82 7.17 15.55
C LEU A 145 0.52 7.56 14.08
N MET A 146 0.73 6.66 13.12
CA MET A 146 0.37 6.92 11.70
C MET A 146 -1.12 7.19 11.54
N LYS A 147 -1.96 6.35 12.17
CA LYS A 147 -3.43 6.47 12.07
C LYS A 147 -3.92 7.79 12.65
N GLU A 148 -3.34 8.23 13.75
CA GLU A 148 -3.71 9.51 14.36
C GLU A 148 -3.32 10.69 13.45
N HIS A 149 -2.11 10.70 12.89
CA HIS A 149 -1.71 11.72 11.92
C HIS A 149 -2.60 11.75 10.67
N ALA A 150 -3.06 10.59 10.19
CA ALA A 150 -4.02 10.53 9.09
C ALA A 150 -5.38 11.16 9.49
N ARG A 151 -5.93 10.81 10.66
CA ARG A 151 -7.20 11.39 11.16
C ARG A 151 -7.13 12.91 11.30
N GLN A 152 -6.04 13.44 11.85
CA GLN A 152 -5.88 14.89 12.04
C GLN A 152 -5.87 15.63 10.70
N ARG A 153 -5.29 15.03 9.66
CA ARG A 153 -5.28 15.63 8.32
C ARG A 153 -6.62 15.52 7.61
N ASP A 154 -7.35 14.42 7.75
CA ASP A 154 -8.71 14.32 7.21
C ASP A 154 -9.63 15.40 7.82
N LEU A 155 -9.47 15.69 9.12
CA LEU A 155 -10.15 16.80 9.80
C LEU A 155 -9.75 18.17 9.22
N GLN A 156 -8.45 18.40 8.99
CA GLN A 156 -7.93 19.64 8.40
C GLN A 156 -8.43 19.85 6.95
N VAL A 157 -8.45 18.81 6.13
CA VAL A 157 -8.94 18.85 4.74
C VAL A 157 -10.45 19.06 4.71
N GLY A 158 -11.21 18.39 5.59
CA GLY A 158 -12.66 18.58 5.70
C GLY A 158 -13.06 20.01 6.11
N LEU A 159 -12.27 20.65 6.96
CA LEU A 159 -12.44 22.06 7.33
C LEU A 159 -12.16 23.01 6.16
N ASN A 160 -11.12 22.73 5.36
CA ASN A 160 -10.78 23.53 4.19
C ASN A 160 -11.83 23.43 3.06
N CYS A 161 -12.51 22.29 2.91
CA CYS A 161 -13.59 22.11 1.93
C CYS A 161 -14.94 22.69 2.37
N SER A 162 -15.12 23.03 3.66
CA SER A 162 -16.36 23.66 4.18
C SER A 162 -16.35 25.19 4.12
N GLY A 163 -15.27 25.79 3.58
CA GLY A 163 -15.03 27.23 3.53
C GLY A 163 -15.32 27.93 2.20
N THR A 164 -15.93 27.24 1.22
CA THR A 164 -16.36 27.79 -0.08
C THR A 164 -17.83 27.54 -0.31
#